data_AF-A0A127BA80-F1
#
_entry.id   AF-A0A127BA80-F1
#
_cell.length_a   1.000
_cell.length_b   1.000
_cell.length_c   1.000
_cell.angle_alpha   90.00
_cell.angle_beta   90.00
_cell.angle_gamma   90.00
#
_symmetry.space_group_name_H-M   'P 1'
#
loop_
_entity.id
_entity.type
_entity.pdbx_description
1 polymer ?
#
loop_
_entity_poly.entity_id
_entity_poly.type
_entity_poly.pdbx_seq_one_letter_code
_entity_poly.pdbx_strand_id
1 'polypeptide(L)'
;MSLDAFRGQTLERHVEVMLKAWDEVKARYIPSIIRALKAYNIELDEKKADRLMRALIILHDTGKGAQIYQDHLHKGINLEGFRHELVSAYYARELLRQVFDDRTSFIGALTVMLHHEPILMGQISILDRDELSPEAALDKLRKFDGVVPELEPFLKEMFEKHLGIEIKVPEADLNAILRTIVELSVRARHIPDSNRMRLLVGALLIPLVLCDYRGAEEREGETPKFAKVLEAEWFVG
;
A
#
# COMPACT_ATOMS: atom_id res chain seq x y z
N MET A 1 -5.33 -11.14 -19.87
CA MET A 1 -4.06 -10.38 -19.89
C MET A 1 -3.34 -10.70 -18.58
N SER A 2 -2.01 -10.75 -18.49
CA SER A 2 -1.39 -10.88 -17.17
C SER A 2 -1.55 -9.57 -16.40
N LEU A 3 -1.81 -9.66 -15.09
CA LEU A 3 -1.83 -8.50 -14.20
C LEU A 3 -0.39 -8.17 -13.80
N ASP A 4 0.16 -7.09 -14.37
CA ASP A 4 1.58 -6.76 -14.22
C ASP A 4 1.82 -5.66 -13.19
N ALA A 5 2.87 -5.80 -12.38
CA ALA A 5 3.36 -4.75 -11.47
C ALA A 5 4.36 -3.83 -12.17
N PHE A 6 5.19 -4.42 -13.04
CA PHE A 6 6.21 -3.75 -13.85
C PHE A 6 6.34 -4.47 -15.18
N ARG A 7 7.02 -3.84 -16.16
CA ARG A 7 7.41 -4.56 -17.38
C ARG A 7 8.32 -5.74 -17.02
N GLY A 8 7.96 -6.92 -17.50
CA GLY A 8 8.67 -8.17 -17.21
C GLY A 8 8.36 -8.81 -15.86
N GLN A 9 7.43 -8.26 -15.06
CA GLN A 9 7.09 -8.80 -13.74
C GLN A 9 5.58 -8.72 -13.43
N THR A 10 4.96 -9.87 -13.22
CA THR A 10 3.56 -9.96 -12.76
C THR A 10 3.40 -9.42 -11.34
N LEU A 11 2.22 -8.89 -11.02
CA LEU A 11 1.91 -8.43 -9.67
C LEU A 11 1.96 -9.57 -8.64
N GLU A 12 1.54 -10.77 -9.04
CA GLU A 12 1.68 -11.98 -8.23
C GLU A 12 3.15 -12.25 -7.87
N ARG A 13 4.04 -12.36 -8.86
CA ARG A 13 5.46 -12.63 -8.60
C ARG A 13 6.06 -11.54 -7.72
N HIS A 14 5.71 -10.28 -7.96
CA HIS A 14 6.19 -9.17 -7.15
C HIS A 14 5.77 -9.33 -5.67
N VAL A 15 4.48 -9.55 -5.42
CA VAL A 15 3.94 -9.74 -4.06
C VAL A 15 4.51 -10.98 -3.38
N GLU A 16 4.68 -12.10 -4.10
CA GLU A 16 5.29 -13.32 -3.54
C GLU A 16 6.73 -13.10 -3.06
N VAL A 17 7.54 -12.38 -3.86
CA VAL A 17 8.91 -12.03 -3.47
C VAL A 17 8.90 -11.09 -2.25
N MET A 18 8.00 -10.11 -2.21
CA MET A 18 7.86 -9.23 -1.05
C MET A 18 7.47 -9.99 0.22
N LEU A 19 6.54 -10.95 0.12
CA LEU A 19 6.10 -11.75 1.26
C LEU A 19 7.22 -12.65 1.78
N LYS A 20 8.04 -13.21 0.87
CA LYS A 20 9.25 -13.95 1.26
C LYS A 20 10.26 -13.04 1.96
N ALA A 21 10.51 -11.84 1.43
CA ALA A 21 11.36 -10.87 2.11
C ALA A 21 10.81 -10.53 3.51
N TRP A 22 9.51 -10.28 3.63
CA TRP A 22 8.90 -10.04 4.94
C TRP A 22 9.15 -11.17 5.93
N ASP A 23 9.06 -12.44 5.50
CA ASP A 23 9.34 -13.59 6.34
C ASP A 23 10.75 -13.60 6.94
N GLU A 24 11.74 -13.04 6.23
CA GLU A 24 13.12 -12.98 6.66
C GLU A 24 13.41 -11.80 7.62
N VAL A 25 12.65 -10.70 7.57
CA VAL A 25 12.86 -9.51 8.45
C VAL A 25 11.81 -9.31 9.56
N LYS A 26 10.65 -9.95 9.48
CA LYS A 26 9.48 -9.63 10.34
C LYS A 26 9.77 -9.61 11.83
N ALA A 27 10.65 -10.49 12.31
CA ALA A 27 11.03 -10.59 13.72
C ALA A 27 11.61 -9.28 14.27
N ARG A 28 12.28 -8.49 13.43
CA ARG A 28 12.88 -7.20 13.82
C ARG A 28 11.84 -6.07 13.88
N TYR A 29 10.83 -6.12 13.01
CA TYR A 29 9.87 -5.03 12.83
C TYR A 29 8.57 -5.21 13.63
N ILE A 30 8.09 -6.45 13.84
CA ILE A 30 6.85 -6.73 14.59
C ILE A 30 6.80 -6.05 15.96
N PRO A 31 7.85 -6.11 16.81
CA PRO A 31 7.81 -5.46 18.12
C PRO A 31 7.63 -3.94 18.03
N SER A 32 8.26 -3.31 17.03
CA SER A 32 8.15 -1.87 16.80
C SER A 32 6.77 -1.48 16.28
N ILE A 33 6.20 -2.26 15.37
CA ILE A 33 4.84 -2.08 14.85
C ILE A 33 3.81 -2.17 15.98
N ILE A 34 3.89 -3.21 16.82
CA ILE A 34 2.98 -3.38 17.97
C ILE A 34 3.07 -2.19 18.92
N ARG A 35 4.29 -1.75 19.27
CA ARG A 35 4.48 -0.59 20.16
C ARG A 35 3.92 0.69 19.56
N ALA A 36 4.17 0.94 18.27
CA ALA A 36 3.68 2.12 17.58
C ALA A 36 2.14 2.14 17.58
N LEU A 37 1.50 1.06 17.12
CA LEU A 37 0.04 0.94 17.06
C LEU A 37 -0.62 1.02 18.44
N LYS A 38 0.00 0.44 19.48
CA LYS A 38 -0.48 0.54 20.86
C LYS A 38 -0.52 1.98 21.36
N ALA A 39 0.43 2.84 20.93
CA ALA A 39 0.41 4.27 21.25
C ALA A 39 -0.82 5.01 20.68
N TYR A 40 -1.58 4.36 19.79
CA TYR A 40 -2.81 4.85 19.21
C TYR A 40 -4.04 4.01 19.60
N ASN A 41 -3.96 3.27 20.71
CA ASN A 41 -5.01 2.39 21.21
C ASN A 41 -5.46 1.34 20.17
N ILE A 42 -4.50 0.85 19.38
CA ILE A 42 -4.68 -0.31 18.51
C ILE A 42 -3.85 -1.44 19.12
N GLU A 43 -4.54 -2.46 19.66
CA GLU A 43 -3.89 -3.61 20.30
C GLU A 43 -3.80 -4.78 19.32
N LEU A 44 -2.59 -5.05 18.84
CA LEU A 44 -2.27 -6.22 18.03
C LEU A 44 -1.34 -7.15 18.82
N ASP A 45 -1.59 -8.45 18.70
CA ASP A 45 -0.57 -9.47 18.99
C ASP A 45 0.36 -9.66 17.77
N GLU A 46 1.41 -10.46 17.93
CA GLU A 46 2.38 -10.73 16.85
C GLU A 46 1.72 -11.31 15.59
N LYS A 47 0.73 -12.20 15.75
CA LYS A 47 0.03 -12.81 14.62
C LYS A 47 -0.80 -11.80 13.84
N LYS A 48 -1.48 -10.89 14.54
CA LYS A 48 -2.26 -9.80 13.93
C LYS A 48 -1.37 -8.76 13.28
N ALA A 49 -0.22 -8.44 13.88
CA ALA A 49 0.76 -7.54 13.28
C ALA A 49 1.39 -8.13 12.00
N ASP A 50 1.77 -9.41 12.02
CA ASP A 50 2.22 -10.14 10.82
C ASP A 50 1.14 -10.16 9.73
N ARG A 51 -0.10 -10.50 10.10
CA ARG A 51 -1.24 -10.51 9.19
C ARG A 51 -1.51 -9.14 8.58
N LEU A 52 -1.41 -8.07 9.38
CA LEU A 52 -1.59 -6.70 8.88
C LEU A 52 -0.51 -6.39 7.84
N MET A 53 0.77 -6.63 8.15
CA MET A 53 1.86 -6.35 7.20
C MET A 53 1.73 -7.15 5.91
N ARG A 54 1.39 -8.44 5.98
CA ARG A 54 1.13 -9.26 4.78
C ARG A 54 -0.02 -8.71 3.95
N ALA A 55 -1.11 -8.28 4.59
CA ALA A 55 -2.22 -7.64 3.88
C ALA A 55 -1.78 -6.33 3.21
N LEU A 56 -0.98 -5.49 3.89
CA LEU A 56 -0.44 -4.27 3.29
C LEU A 56 0.46 -4.55 2.09
N ILE A 57 1.32 -5.57 2.17
CA ILE A 57 2.17 -6.02 1.07
C ILE A 57 1.31 -6.44 -0.14
N ILE A 58 0.28 -7.25 0.07
CA ILE A 58 -0.65 -7.65 -1.01
C ILE A 58 -1.35 -6.44 -1.62
N LEU A 59 -1.74 -5.47 -0.79
CA LEU A 59 -2.66 -4.40 -1.17
C LEU A 59 -1.99 -3.15 -1.75
N HIS A 60 -0.74 -2.85 -1.38
CA HIS A 60 -0.15 -1.52 -1.63
C HIS A 60 -0.11 -1.11 -3.11
N ASP A 61 0.05 -2.08 -4.00
CA ASP A 61 0.17 -1.88 -5.45
C ASP A 61 -1.05 -2.36 -6.25
N THR A 62 -2.15 -2.72 -5.58
CA THR A 62 -3.37 -3.22 -6.25
C THR A 62 -3.99 -2.23 -7.22
N GLY A 63 -3.79 -0.93 -7.01
CA GLY A 63 -4.19 0.12 -7.93
C GLY A 63 -3.46 0.07 -9.28
N LYS A 64 -2.36 -0.69 -9.41
CA LYS A 64 -1.75 -1.00 -10.72
C LYS A 64 -2.68 -1.86 -11.58
N GLY A 65 -3.68 -2.51 -10.99
CA GLY A 65 -4.77 -3.16 -11.72
C GLY A 65 -5.78 -2.20 -12.36
N ALA A 66 -5.60 -0.88 -12.24
CA ALA A 66 -6.36 0.08 -13.03
C ALA A 66 -6.06 -0.07 -14.53
N GLN A 67 -7.07 0.05 -15.38
CA GLN A 67 -6.93 -0.15 -16.82
C GLN A 67 -5.92 0.82 -17.45
N ILE A 68 -5.96 2.11 -17.10
CA ILE A 68 -4.95 3.10 -17.50
C ILE A 68 -3.51 2.73 -17.12
N TYR A 69 -3.32 2.04 -15.99
CA TYR A 69 -1.99 1.65 -15.54
C TYR A 69 -1.47 0.43 -16.32
N GLN A 70 -2.31 -0.57 -16.54
CA GLN A 70 -1.95 -1.72 -17.39
C GLN A 70 -1.69 -1.27 -18.84
N ASP A 71 -2.47 -0.34 -19.36
CA ASP A 71 -2.25 0.27 -20.66
C ASP A 71 -0.92 1.05 -20.73
N HIS A 72 -0.51 1.73 -19.66
CA HIS A 72 0.82 2.33 -19.58
C HIS A 72 1.93 1.28 -19.67
N LEU A 73 1.81 0.18 -18.92
CA LEU A 73 2.81 -0.89 -18.93
C LEU A 73 2.91 -1.57 -20.30
N HIS A 74 1.78 -1.91 -20.92
CA HIS A 74 1.75 -2.71 -22.16
C HIS A 74 1.83 -1.91 -23.45
N LYS A 75 1.24 -0.71 -23.47
CA LYS A 75 1.10 0.11 -24.68
C LYS A 75 1.90 1.42 -24.61
N GLY A 76 2.47 1.75 -23.44
CA GLY A 76 3.23 2.99 -23.26
C GLY A 76 2.36 4.25 -23.21
N ILE A 77 1.06 4.11 -22.89
CA ILE A 77 0.16 5.26 -22.70
C ILE A 77 0.65 6.11 -21.53
N ASN A 78 0.55 7.45 -21.63
CA ASN A 78 0.92 8.33 -20.53
C ASN A 78 -0.12 8.25 -19.40
N LEU A 79 0.34 8.12 -18.15
CA LEU A 79 -0.52 8.09 -16.97
C LEU A 79 -1.22 9.42 -16.70
N GLU A 80 -0.72 10.53 -17.27
CA GLU A 80 -1.34 11.88 -17.15
C GLU A 80 -1.65 12.27 -15.69
N GLY A 81 -0.73 11.96 -14.78
CA GLY A 81 -0.89 12.29 -13.35
C GLY A 81 -1.66 11.23 -12.54
N PHE A 82 -2.10 10.13 -13.14
CA PHE A 82 -2.72 9.02 -12.41
C PHE A 82 -1.83 8.47 -11.29
N ARG A 83 -2.43 8.27 -10.11
CA ARG A 83 -1.76 7.78 -8.89
C ARG A 83 -2.41 6.48 -8.41
N HIS A 84 -1.74 5.35 -8.65
CA HIS A 84 -2.26 4.01 -8.34
C HIS A 84 -2.46 3.79 -6.83
N GLU A 85 -1.66 4.42 -5.98
CA GLU A 85 -1.76 4.30 -4.53
C GLU A 85 -3.11 4.79 -3.98
N LEU A 86 -3.82 5.67 -4.69
CA LEU A 86 -5.17 6.11 -4.30
C LEU A 86 -6.19 4.99 -4.52
N VAL A 87 -6.09 4.27 -5.64
CA VAL A 87 -6.91 3.09 -5.91
C VAL A 87 -6.54 1.96 -4.95
N SER A 88 -5.23 1.77 -4.68
CA SER A 88 -4.77 0.80 -3.67
C SER A 88 -5.31 1.12 -2.28
N ALA A 89 -5.34 2.39 -1.88
CA ALA A 89 -5.85 2.80 -0.58
C ALA A 89 -7.36 2.55 -0.44
N TYR A 90 -8.12 2.68 -1.52
CA TYR A 90 -9.53 2.28 -1.57
C TYR A 90 -9.68 0.78 -1.27
N TYR A 91 -8.99 -0.08 -2.01
CA TYR A 91 -9.03 -1.53 -1.76
C TYR A 91 -8.53 -1.89 -0.38
N ALA A 92 -7.44 -1.28 0.08
CA ALA A 92 -6.91 -1.51 1.41
C ALA A 92 -7.94 -1.15 2.50
N ARG A 93 -8.64 -0.02 2.36
CA ARG A 93 -9.67 0.39 3.31
C ARG A 93 -10.81 -0.63 3.39
N GLU A 94 -11.35 -1.03 2.26
CA GLU A 94 -12.53 -1.90 2.20
C GLU A 94 -12.21 -3.35 2.55
N LEU A 95 -11.04 -3.85 2.15
CA LEU A 95 -10.62 -5.23 2.43
C LEU A 95 -10.10 -5.39 3.86
N LEU A 96 -9.31 -4.44 4.38
CA LEU A 96 -8.85 -4.51 5.77
C LEU A 96 -10.01 -4.39 6.77
N ARG A 97 -11.10 -3.68 6.44
CA ARG A 97 -12.32 -3.62 7.26
C ARG A 97 -13.02 -4.98 7.44
N GLN A 98 -12.79 -5.93 6.53
CA GLN A 98 -13.32 -7.29 6.67
C GLN A 98 -12.50 -8.14 7.65
N VAL A 99 -11.27 -7.71 7.98
CA VAL A 99 -10.29 -8.49 8.76
C VAL A 99 -9.96 -7.84 10.11
N PHE A 100 -9.99 -6.51 10.16
CA PHE A 100 -9.56 -5.70 11.30
C PHE A 100 -10.60 -4.64 11.66
N ASP A 101 -10.44 -4.04 12.84
CA ASP A 101 -11.28 -2.92 13.27
C ASP A 101 -11.08 -1.65 12.41
N ASP A 102 -11.96 -0.67 12.59
CA ASP A 102 -11.96 0.57 11.80
C ASP A 102 -10.66 1.38 11.94
N ARG A 103 -10.01 1.37 13.11
CA ARG A 103 -8.77 2.14 13.32
C ARG A 103 -7.60 1.46 12.63
N THR A 104 -7.47 0.15 12.78
CA THR A 104 -6.42 -0.63 12.13
C THR A 104 -6.54 -0.55 10.60
N SER A 105 -7.74 -0.72 10.06
CA SER A 105 -8.00 -0.59 8.62
C SER A 105 -7.77 0.84 8.10
N PHE A 106 -8.08 1.86 8.90
CA PHE A 106 -7.81 3.26 8.57
C PHE A 106 -6.30 3.53 8.44
N ILE A 107 -5.51 3.12 9.45
CA ILE A 107 -4.05 3.31 9.45
C ILE A 107 -3.40 2.50 8.31
N GLY A 108 -3.87 1.27 8.07
CA GLY A 108 -3.38 0.46 6.97
C GLY A 108 -3.64 1.10 5.60
N ALA A 109 -4.86 1.56 5.35
CA ALA A 109 -5.21 2.25 4.11
C ALA A 109 -4.43 3.57 3.93
N LEU A 110 -4.24 4.33 5.02
CA LEU A 110 -3.42 5.54 5.01
C LEU A 110 -1.94 5.24 4.69
N THR A 111 -1.41 4.14 5.22
CA THR A 111 -0.05 3.68 4.91
C THR A 111 0.09 3.35 3.43
N VAL A 112 -0.89 2.65 2.84
CA VAL A 112 -0.93 2.39 1.41
C VAL A 112 -1.06 3.68 0.61
N MET A 113 -1.90 4.62 1.03
CA MET A 113 -2.07 5.90 0.32
C MET A 113 -0.77 6.72 0.24
N LEU A 114 0.11 6.59 1.23
CA LEU A 114 1.33 7.39 1.38
C LEU A 114 2.60 6.62 0.98
N HIS A 115 2.49 5.44 0.37
CA HIS A 115 3.64 4.54 0.28
C HIS A 115 4.75 4.99 -0.69
N HIS A 116 4.43 5.84 -1.67
CA HIS A 116 5.43 6.46 -2.57
C HIS A 116 6.10 7.70 -1.96
N GLU A 117 5.66 8.17 -0.80
CA GLU A 117 6.24 9.36 -0.19
C GLU A 117 7.52 9.03 0.59
N PRO A 118 8.54 9.92 0.60
CA PRO A 118 9.79 9.68 1.34
C PRO A 118 9.57 9.51 2.84
N ILE A 119 10.01 8.37 3.39
CA ILE A 119 9.81 7.84 4.76
C ILE A 119 9.96 8.87 5.91
N LEU A 120 10.73 9.96 5.75
CA LEU A 120 11.10 10.87 6.86
C LEU A 120 11.10 12.38 6.56
N MET A 121 10.79 12.90 5.36
CA MET A 121 11.11 14.30 5.01
C MET A 121 9.99 15.14 4.37
N GLY A 122 8.76 15.14 4.94
CA GLY A 122 7.75 16.18 4.60
C GLY A 122 6.30 15.73 4.50
N GLN A 123 6.01 14.45 4.71
CA GLN A 123 4.74 13.77 4.36
C GLN A 123 3.45 14.35 4.98
N ILE A 124 3.54 15.25 5.97
CA ILE A 124 2.39 15.90 6.58
C ILE A 124 2.33 17.40 6.28
N SER A 125 3.40 18.02 5.76
CA SER A 125 3.18 19.34 5.13
C SER A 125 2.31 19.22 3.87
N ILE A 126 2.20 18.03 3.29
CA ILE A 126 1.21 17.67 2.24
C ILE A 126 -0.20 17.49 2.82
N LEU A 127 -0.32 16.96 4.05
CA LEU A 127 -1.57 16.97 4.82
C LEU A 127 -1.98 18.40 5.23
N ASP A 128 -1.02 19.34 5.30
CA ASP A 128 -1.28 20.78 5.37
C ASP A 128 -1.76 21.31 3.99
N ARG A 129 -3.01 20.95 3.71
CA ARG A 129 -4.04 21.67 2.94
C ARG A 129 -4.20 21.44 1.43
N ASP A 130 -3.16 21.34 0.59
CA ASP A 130 -3.40 21.45 -0.88
C ASP A 130 -3.32 20.13 -1.67
N GLU A 131 -2.42 19.19 -1.34
CA GLU A 131 -2.16 18.00 -2.18
C GLU A 131 -3.07 16.78 -1.90
N LEU A 132 -3.77 16.80 -0.77
CA LEU A 132 -4.78 15.81 -0.33
C LEU A 132 -6.18 16.46 -0.27
N SER A 133 -6.36 17.57 -0.97
CA SER A 133 -7.68 18.15 -1.21
C SER A 133 -8.52 17.22 -2.10
N PRO A 134 -9.86 17.24 -1.98
CA PRO A 134 -10.73 16.54 -2.92
C PRO A 134 -10.41 16.88 -4.39
N GLU A 135 -10.03 18.12 -4.67
CA GLU A 135 -9.65 18.62 -5.99
C GLU A 135 -8.36 17.97 -6.50
N ALA A 136 -7.33 17.86 -5.65
CA ALA A 136 -6.09 17.17 -6.00
C ALA A 136 -6.31 15.66 -6.19
N ALA A 137 -7.17 15.03 -5.37
CA ALA A 137 -7.55 13.63 -5.54
C ALA A 137 -8.31 13.40 -6.86
N LEU A 138 -9.22 14.32 -7.21
CA LEU A 138 -9.94 14.33 -8.49
C LEU A 138 -8.99 14.42 -9.68
N ASP A 139 -7.99 15.32 -9.62
CA ASP A 139 -7.01 15.47 -10.70
C ASP A 139 -6.17 14.19 -10.88
N LYS A 140 -5.68 13.63 -9.76
CA LYS A 140 -4.93 12.35 -9.71
C LYS A 140 -5.75 11.13 -10.13
N LEU A 141 -7.07 11.20 -10.13
CA LEU A 141 -7.98 10.11 -10.53
C LEU A 141 -8.75 10.41 -11.82
N ARG A 142 -8.49 11.54 -12.48
CA ARG A 142 -9.24 12.01 -13.66
C ARG A 142 -9.26 11.02 -14.81
N LYS A 143 -8.20 10.21 -14.92
CA LYS A 143 -8.00 9.22 -15.98
C LYS A 143 -8.30 7.79 -15.54
N PHE A 144 -8.82 7.61 -14.32
CA PHE A 144 -9.29 6.32 -13.87
C PHE A 144 -10.49 5.87 -14.72
N ASP A 145 -10.32 4.73 -15.38
CA ASP A 145 -11.24 4.16 -16.36
C ASP A 145 -11.71 2.74 -15.95
N GLY A 146 -11.59 2.43 -14.66
CA GLY A 146 -11.93 1.13 -14.08
C GLY A 146 -10.71 0.26 -13.81
N VAL A 147 -10.97 -0.97 -13.39
CA VAL A 147 -9.95 -1.99 -13.11
C VAL A 147 -10.07 -3.14 -14.09
N VAL A 148 -8.95 -3.82 -14.35
CA VAL A 148 -8.91 -5.01 -15.19
C VAL A 148 -9.57 -6.19 -14.47
N PRO A 149 -10.24 -7.11 -15.19
CA PRO A 149 -10.99 -8.22 -14.58
C PRO A 149 -10.09 -9.21 -13.80
N GLU A 150 -8.79 -9.24 -14.08
CA GLU A 150 -7.82 -10.09 -13.39
C GLU A 150 -7.53 -9.65 -11.95
N LEU A 151 -7.88 -8.41 -11.57
CA LEU A 151 -7.60 -7.89 -10.22
C LEU A 151 -8.38 -8.62 -9.12
N GLU A 152 -9.67 -8.90 -9.35
CA GLU A 152 -10.50 -9.58 -8.35
C GLU A 152 -10.02 -11.02 -8.05
N PRO A 153 -9.80 -11.89 -9.05
CA PRO A 153 -9.23 -13.22 -8.83
C PRO A 153 -7.89 -13.17 -8.10
N PHE A 154 -6.99 -12.25 -8.51
CA PHE A 154 -5.70 -12.05 -7.86
C PHE A 154 -5.85 -11.74 -6.36
N LEU A 155 -6.71 -10.78 -6.01
CA LEU A 155 -6.93 -10.38 -4.62
C LEU A 155 -7.47 -11.54 -3.77
N LYS A 156 -8.45 -12.27 -4.30
CA LYS A 156 -9.02 -13.45 -3.62
C LYS A 156 -7.97 -14.52 -3.38
N GLU A 157 -7.20 -14.85 -4.41
CA GLU A 157 -6.14 -15.86 -4.33
C GLU A 157 -5.07 -15.48 -3.32
N MET A 158 -4.54 -14.24 -3.37
CA MET A 158 -3.50 -13.80 -2.45
C MET A 158 -3.96 -13.78 -0.99
N PHE A 159 -5.18 -13.33 -0.72
CA PHE A 159 -5.75 -13.34 0.63
C PHE A 159 -5.99 -14.76 1.15
N GLU A 160 -6.52 -15.65 0.32
CA GLU A 160 -6.74 -17.04 0.70
C GLU A 160 -5.40 -17.75 0.96
N LYS A 161 -4.46 -17.67 0.01
CA LYS A 161 -3.16 -18.33 0.04
C LYS A 161 -2.28 -17.88 1.20
N HIS A 162 -2.21 -16.57 1.45
CA HIS A 162 -1.22 -16.02 2.39
C HIS A 162 -1.81 -15.58 3.73
N LEU A 163 -3.11 -15.34 3.82
CA LEU A 163 -3.77 -14.94 5.07
C LEU A 163 -4.78 -15.99 5.58
N GLY A 164 -5.20 -16.94 4.73
CA GLY A 164 -6.24 -17.91 5.05
C GLY A 164 -7.61 -17.26 5.19
N ILE A 165 -7.90 -16.22 4.41
CA ILE A 165 -9.12 -15.41 4.53
C ILE A 165 -9.80 -15.32 3.18
N GLU A 166 -11.08 -15.68 3.14
CA GLU A 166 -11.96 -15.38 2.02
C GLU A 166 -12.44 -13.92 2.13
N ILE A 167 -12.32 -13.17 1.04
CA ILE A 167 -12.71 -11.76 0.98
C ILE A 167 -13.76 -11.51 -0.10
N LYS A 168 -14.60 -10.50 0.15
CA LYS A 168 -15.44 -9.90 -0.89
C LYS A 168 -14.73 -8.68 -1.47
N VAL A 169 -14.25 -8.81 -2.70
CA VAL A 169 -13.62 -7.68 -3.42
C VAL A 169 -14.71 -6.67 -3.81
N PRO A 170 -14.59 -5.40 -3.38
CA PRO A 170 -15.56 -4.38 -3.76
C PRO A 170 -15.35 -3.95 -5.22
N GLU A 171 -16.43 -3.55 -5.89
CA GLU A 171 -16.32 -2.86 -7.18
C GLU A 171 -15.65 -1.50 -6.96
N ALA A 172 -14.76 -1.12 -7.88
CA ALA A 172 -14.08 0.18 -7.84
C ALA A 172 -14.68 1.11 -8.89
N ASP A 173 -15.52 2.03 -8.42
CA ASP A 173 -15.94 3.19 -9.21
C ASP A 173 -15.26 4.47 -8.70
N LEU A 174 -15.15 5.47 -9.58
CA LEU A 174 -14.48 6.73 -9.28
C LEU A 174 -15.04 7.43 -8.03
N ASN A 175 -16.37 7.43 -7.84
CA ASN A 175 -17.00 8.09 -6.71
C ASN A 175 -16.72 7.33 -5.40
N ALA A 176 -16.71 6.00 -5.43
CA ALA A 176 -16.34 5.18 -4.28
C ALA A 176 -14.90 5.44 -3.85
N ILE A 177 -13.96 5.44 -4.80
CA ILE A 177 -12.55 5.75 -4.53
C ILE A 177 -12.42 7.16 -3.95
N LEU A 178 -13.01 8.17 -4.60
CA LEU A 178 -12.93 9.56 -4.15
C LEU A 178 -13.48 9.76 -2.74
N ARG A 179 -14.65 9.17 -2.43
CA ARG A 179 -15.23 9.23 -1.08
C ARG A 179 -14.27 8.65 -0.04
N THR A 180 -13.65 7.51 -0.34
CA THR A 180 -12.67 6.88 0.55
C THR A 180 -11.42 7.74 0.72
N ILE A 181 -10.86 8.30 -0.35
CA ILE A 181 -9.67 9.17 -0.25
C ILE A 181 -9.97 10.45 0.52
N VAL A 182 -11.14 11.05 0.31
CA VAL A 182 -11.57 12.24 1.07
C VAL A 182 -11.77 11.87 2.55
N GLU A 183 -12.42 10.74 2.86
CA GLU A 183 -12.54 10.25 4.24
C GLU A 183 -11.17 10.09 4.89
N LEU A 184 -10.25 9.39 4.22
CA LEU A 184 -8.89 9.14 4.70
C LEU A 184 -8.16 10.45 4.98
N SER A 185 -8.19 11.38 4.02
CA SER A 185 -7.51 12.67 4.09
C SER A 185 -8.10 13.57 5.19
N VAL A 186 -9.43 13.65 5.28
CA VAL A 186 -10.11 14.43 6.32
C VAL A 186 -9.78 13.87 7.70
N ARG A 187 -9.90 12.55 7.89
CA ARG A 187 -9.56 11.92 9.18
C ARG A 187 -8.09 12.09 9.53
N ALA A 188 -7.17 11.93 8.58
CA ALA A 188 -5.74 12.14 8.81
C ALA A 188 -5.42 13.57 9.27
N ARG A 189 -6.06 14.60 8.65
CA ARG A 189 -5.88 16.01 9.01
C ARG A 189 -6.45 16.38 10.39
N HIS A 190 -7.53 15.74 10.82
CA HIS A 190 -8.20 16.06 12.09
C HIS A 190 -7.66 15.27 13.29
N ILE A 191 -6.62 14.46 13.10
CA ILE A 191 -5.96 13.79 14.21
C ILE A 191 -5.07 14.79 14.94
N PRO A 192 -5.31 15.07 16.24
CA PRO A 192 -4.67 16.18 16.96
C PRO A 192 -3.15 16.12 17.03
N ASP A 193 -2.57 14.93 16.83
CA ASP A 193 -1.13 14.70 16.90
C ASP A 193 -0.63 14.14 15.56
N SER A 194 -0.31 15.06 14.66
CA SER A 194 0.20 14.72 13.34
C SER A 194 1.55 14.00 13.43
N ASN A 195 2.39 14.31 14.42
CA ASN A 195 3.66 13.62 14.64
C ASN A 195 3.48 12.15 15.03
N ARG A 196 2.47 11.84 15.85
CA ARG A 196 2.10 10.44 16.12
C ARG A 196 1.64 9.72 14.87
N MET A 197 0.85 10.38 14.00
CA MET A 197 0.45 9.76 12.73
C MET A 197 1.66 9.41 11.85
N ARG A 198 2.66 10.30 11.77
CA ARG A 198 3.92 10.02 11.06
C ARG A 198 4.62 8.79 11.61
N LEU A 199 4.68 8.68 12.93
CA LEU A 199 5.32 7.54 13.59
C LEU A 199 4.59 6.23 13.26
N LEU A 200 3.25 6.24 13.27
CA LEU A 200 2.42 5.07 12.95
C LEU A 200 2.60 4.62 11.51
N VAL A 201 2.41 5.55 10.57
CA VAL A 201 2.58 5.29 9.14
C VAL A 201 4.02 4.87 8.86
N GLY A 202 5.01 5.58 9.41
CA GLY A 202 6.42 5.26 9.26
C GLY A 202 6.79 3.86 9.76
N ALA A 203 6.23 3.43 10.90
CA ALA A 203 6.49 2.10 11.45
C ALA A 203 6.00 0.96 10.55
N LEU A 204 4.94 1.18 9.77
CA LEU A 204 4.44 0.23 8.77
C LEU A 204 5.10 0.41 7.41
N LEU A 205 5.40 1.66 7.05
CA LEU A 205 5.93 2.03 5.74
C LEU A 205 7.38 1.59 5.55
N ILE A 206 8.21 1.67 6.59
CA ILE A 206 9.61 1.22 6.55
C ILE A 206 9.71 -0.25 6.07
N PRO A 207 9.08 -1.23 6.74
CA PRO A 207 9.15 -2.62 6.29
C PRO A 207 8.41 -2.85 4.95
N LEU A 208 7.33 -2.12 4.66
CA LEU A 208 6.63 -2.22 3.38
C LEU A 208 7.55 -1.83 2.20
N VAL A 209 8.21 -0.66 2.30
CA VAL A 209 9.13 -0.16 1.28
C VAL A 209 10.36 -1.05 1.17
N LEU A 210 10.89 -1.56 2.30
CA LEU A 210 11.98 -2.54 2.29
C LEU A 210 11.63 -3.78 1.46
N CYS A 211 10.42 -4.31 1.67
CA CYS A 211 9.92 -5.48 0.94
C CYS A 211 9.67 -5.15 -0.53
N ASP A 212 9.06 -4.00 -0.85
CA ASP A 212 8.79 -3.55 -2.22
C ASP A 212 10.09 -3.46 -3.04
N TYR A 213 11.12 -2.83 -2.47
CA TYR A 213 12.44 -2.78 -3.11
C TYR A 213 12.99 -4.17 -3.43
N ARG A 214 12.90 -5.13 -2.50
CA ARG A 214 13.30 -6.52 -2.75
C ARG A 214 12.43 -7.18 -3.82
N GLY A 215 11.12 -6.96 -3.77
CA GLY A 215 10.17 -7.41 -4.78
C GLY A 215 10.47 -6.88 -6.17
N ALA A 216 11.13 -5.72 -6.29
CA ALA A 216 11.46 -5.07 -7.54
C ALA A 216 12.89 -5.34 -8.05
N GLU A 217 13.71 -6.14 -7.38
CA GLU A 217 15.11 -6.39 -7.78
C GLU A 217 15.24 -7.10 -9.13
N GLU A 218 14.28 -7.96 -9.47
CA GLU A 218 14.31 -8.80 -10.68
C GLU A 218 13.59 -8.16 -11.88
N ARG A 219 13.09 -6.92 -11.75
CA ARG A 219 12.35 -6.25 -12.83
C ARG A 219 13.29 -5.77 -13.96
N GLU A 220 12.74 -5.58 -15.16
CA GLU A 220 13.47 -4.91 -16.23
C GLU A 220 13.70 -3.42 -15.89
N GLY A 221 14.95 -2.95 -15.99
CA GLY A 221 15.32 -1.54 -15.79
C GLY A 221 16.47 -1.32 -14.80
N GLU A 222 16.72 -0.05 -14.45
CA GLU A 222 17.76 0.30 -13.46
C GLU A 222 17.37 -0.11 -12.04
N THR A 223 18.32 -0.72 -11.33
CA THR A 223 18.20 -1.07 -9.91
C THR A 223 17.97 0.20 -9.09
N PRO A 224 17.02 0.22 -8.14
CA PRO A 224 16.71 1.45 -7.43
C PRO A 224 17.87 1.97 -6.56
N LYS A 225 18.01 3.30 -6.47
CA LYS A 225 19.11 3.99 -5.75
C LYS A 225 19.25 3.63 -4.26
N PHE A 226 18.22 3.03 -3.66
CA PHE A 226 18.18 2.60 -2.26
C PHE A 226 18.84 1.23 -1.99
N ALA A 227 19.27 0.49 -3.02
CA ALA A 227 19.84 -0.85 -2.89
C ALA A 227 21.00 -0.94 -1.88
N LYS A 228 21.83 0.11 -1.77
CA LYS A 228 22.96 0.15 -0.80
C LYS A 228 22.53 0.24 0.66
N VAL A 229 21.35 0.79 0.96
CA VAL A 229 20.81 0.85 2.33
C VAL A 229 20.23 -0.50 2.72
N LEU A 230 19.68 -1.24 1.75
CA LEU A 230 19.11 -2.57 1.97
C LEU A 230 20.17 -3.56 2.46
N GLU A 231 21.39 -3.54 1.92
CA GLU A 231 22.47 -4.44 2.36
C GLU A 231 22.64 -4.43 3.90
N ALA A 232 22.64 -3.24 4.53
CA ALA A 232 22.77 -3.13 5.99
C ALA A 232 21.61 -3.78 6.76
N GLU A 233 20.39 -3.71 6.23
CA GLU A 233 19.20 -4.34 6.82
C GLU A 233 19.22 -5.87 6.68
N TRP A 234 20.00 -6.43 5.77
CA TRP A 234 20.01 -7.87 5.50
C TRP A 234 21.26 -8.58 6.08
N PHE A 235 22.32 -7.85 6.42
CA PHE A 235 23.62 -8.41 6.84
C PHE A 235 23.83 -8.60 8.36
N VAL A 236 22.78 -8.61 9.18
CA VAL A 236 22.93 -8.94 10.61
C VAL A 236 22.42 -10.37 10.87
N GLY A 237 23.30 -11.34 10.64
CA GLY A 237 23.21 -12.71 11.15
C GLY A 237 23.83 -12.82 12.53
#